data_AF-A0A0D7K8R2-F1
#
_entry.id   AF-A0A0D7K8R2-F1
#
_cell.length_a   1.000
_cell.length_b   1.000
_cell.length_c   1.000
_cell.angle_alpha   90.00
_cell.angle_beta   90.00
_cell.angle_gamma   90.00
#
_symmetry.space_group_name_H-M   'P 1'
#
loop_
_entity.id
_entity.type
_entity.pdbx_description
1 polymer ?
#
loop_
_entity_poly.entity_id
_entity_poly.type
_entity_poly.pdbx_seq_one_letter_code
_entity_poly.pdbx_strand_id
1 'polypeptide(L)'
;MSTFHAVVWMDHSEAHVVMFDREHMEAQRVKSRSHHKHQGKNDDTSAFFADTAKALQGTHEVLLCGPGLARNQFRDWCSKHNAAVSAAVVDSVAADHPTDAQLVAMARQYFKKFDNMAADPSLS
;
A
#
# COMPACT_ATOMS: atom_id res chain seq x y z
N MET A 1 -11.15 4.62 18.32
CA MET A 1 -11.01 5.34 17.04
C MET A 1 -11.06 4.30 15.94
N SER A 2 -11.89 4.47 14.92
CA SER A 2 -11.90 3.57 13.75
C SER A 2 -10.75 3.97 12.83
N THR A 3 -9.58 3.37 13.01
CA THR A 3 -8.47 3.51 12.08
C THR A 3 -8.82 2.75 10.80
N PHE A 4 -8.86 3.48 9.68
CA PHE A 4 -8.94 2.86 8.36
C PHE A 4 -7.56 2.35 7.98
N HIS A 5 -7.43 1.03 7.96
CA HIS A 5 -6.20 0.36 7.56
C HIS A 5 -6.27 0.00 6.08
N ALA A 6 -5.12 0.01 5.42
CA ALA A 6 -5.00 -0.53 4.08
C ALA A 6 -3.80 -1.46 3.95
N VAL A 7 -3.95 -2.44 3.07
CA VAL A 7 -2.86 -3.28 2.57
C VAL A 7 -2.80 -3.14 1.07
N VAL A 8 -1.60 -2.92 0.56
CA VAL A 8 -1.37 -2.81 -0.89
C VAL A 8 -0.41 -3.89 -1.30
N TRP A 9 -0.88 -4.83 -2.12
CA TRP A 9 0.05 -5.69 -2.87
C TRP A 9 0.34 -5.03 -4.21
N MET A 10 1.61 -4.97 -4.62
CA MET A 10 1.98 -4.41 -5.91
C MET A 10 3.18 -5.08 -6.54
N ASP A 11 3.16 -5.17 -7.86
CA ASP A 11 4.30 -5.47 -8.70
C ASP A 11 4.52 -4.36 -9.74
N HIS A 12 5.26 -4.65 -10.81
CA HIS A 12 5.52 -3.67 -11.88
C HIS A 12 4.32 -3.45 -12.83
N SER A 13 3.28 -4.28 -12.73
CA SER A 13 2.17 -4.36 -13.66
C SER A 13 0.82 -3.98 -13.04
N GLU A 14 0.60 -4.29 -11.77
CA GLU A 14 -0.64 -3.99 -11.06
C GLU A 14 -0.42 -3.79 -9.55
N ALA A 15 -1.37 -3.08 -8.94
CA ALA A 15 -1.48 -2.89 -7.51
C ALA A 15 -2.90 -3.25 -7.06
N HIS A 16 -3.00 -4.06 -6.01
CA HIS A 16 -4.22 -4.41 -5.32
C HIS A 16 -4.26 -3.60 -4.03
N VAL A 17 -5.10 -2.59 -3.99
CA VAL A 17 -5.35 -1.76 -2.81
C VAL A 17 -6.55 -2.34 -2.09
N VAL A 18 -6.36 -2.84 -0.89
CA VAL A 18 -7.45 -3.34 -0.04
C VAL A 18 -7.54 -2.50 1.21
N MET A 19 -8.63 -1.75 1.32
CA MET A 19 -8.98 -0.96 2.49
C MET A 19 -9.91 -1.78 3.36
N PHE A 20 -9.71 -1.76 4.67
CA PHE A 20 -10.56 -2.52 5.57
C PHE A 20 -10.61 -1.90 6.96
N ASP A 21 -11.73 -2.15 7.64
CA ASP A 21 -11.91 -1.90 9.06
C ASP A 21 -12.37 -3.21 9.74
N ARG A 22 -13.09 -3.12 10.87
CA ARG A 22 -13.61 -4.28 11.58
C ARG A 22 -14.78 -4.97 10.86
N GLU A 23 -15.57 -4.22 10.10
CA GLU A 23 -16.87 -4.62 9.54
C GLU A 23 -16.88 -4.59 8.01
N HIS A 24 -16.06 -3.74 7.39
CA HIS A 24 -16.05 -3.49 5.96
C HIS A 24 -14.69 -3.81 5.33
N MET A 25 -14.74 -4.21 4.07
CA MET A 25 -13.57 -4.43 3.21
C MET A 25 -13.91 -3.96 1.80
N GLU A 26 -13.04 -3.14 1.23
CA GLU A 26 -13.12 -2.68 -0.15
C GLU A 26 -11.80 -2.95 -0.86
N ALA A 27 -11.87 -3.55 -2.04
CA ALA A 27 -10.71 -3.87 -2.86
C ALA A 27 -10.79 -3.16 -4.20
N GLN A 28 -9.70 -2.49 -4.56
CA GLN A 28 -9.52 -1.80 -5.83
C GLN A 28 -8.24 -2.29 -6.50
N ARG A 29 -8.33 -2.64 -7.78
CA ARG A 29 -7.15 -2.95 -8.61
C ARG A 29 -6.78 -1.75 -9.46
N VAL A 30 -5.52 -1.36 -9.40
CA VAL A 30 -4.90 -0.35 -10.24
C VAL A 30 -3.95 -1.08 -11.20
N LYS A 31 -4.07 -0.86 -12.50
CA LYS A 31 -3.18 -1.46 -13.50
C LYS A 31 -2.24 -0.41 -14.05
N SER A 32 -0.99 -0.79 -14.22
CA SER A 32 -0.04 -0.02 -15.01
C SER A 32 -0.57 0.09 -16.44
N ARG A 33 -0.63 1.31 -16.95
CA ARG A 33 -1.11 1.55 -18.31
C ARG A 33 0.05 1.32 -19.27
N SER A 34 -0.03 0.25 -20.06
CA SER A 34 0.80 0.08 -21.25
C SER A 34 0.08 0.75 -22.43
N HIS A 35 0.24 2.06 -22.59
CA HIS A 35 -0.26 2.73 -23.80
C HIS A 35 0.88 2.85 -24.81
N HIS A 36 0.75 2.17 -25.95
CA HIS A 36 1.64 2.24 -27.12
C HIS A 36 1.66 3.63 -27.81
N LYS A 37 1.64 4.73 -27.07
CA LYS A 37 1.72 6.10 -27.59
C LYS A 37 2.72 6.93 -26.80
N HIS A 38 3.99 6.88 -27.20
CA HIS A 38 5.00 7.96 -27.06
C HIS A 38 5.28 8.54 -25.66
N GLN A 39 4.68 8.02 -24.59
CA GLN A 39 5.04 8.36 -23.21
C GLN A 39 6.15 7.41 -22.76
N GLY A 40 7.22 7.96 -22.20
CA GLY A 40 8.37 7.17 -21.75
C GLY A 40 7.99 6.30 -20.54
N LYS A 41 8.69 5.19 -20.35
CA LYS A 41 8.51 4.23 -19.24
C LYS A 41 8.40 4.88 -17.84
N ASN A 42 9.04 6.03 -17.64
CA ASN A 42 9.01 6.77 -16.38
C ASN A 42 7.66 7.46 -16.12
N ASP A 43 7.00 7.98 -17.16
CA ASP A 43 5.71 8.66 -17.03
C ASP A 43 4.60 7.66 -16.68
N ASP A 44 4.60 6.49 -17.32
CA ASP A 44 3.66 5.41 -17.03
C ASP A 44 3.78 4.92 -15.58
N THR A 45 5.02 4.79 -15.10
CA THR A 45 5.30 4.39 -13.71
C THR A 45 4.81 5.45 -12.71
N SER A 46 5.07 6.73 -13.01
CA SER A 46 4.63 7.84 -12.16
C SER A 46 3.10 7.94 -12.11
N ALA A 47 2.42 7.77 -13.25
CA ALA A 47 0.96 7.74 -13.31
C ALA A 47 0.37 6.56 -12.53
N PHE A 48 0.95 5.37 -12.68
CA PHE A 48 0.56 4.18 -11.92
C PHE A 48 0.69 4.38 -10.40
N PHE A 49 1.80 4.96 -9.95
CA PHE A 49 2.00 5.31 -8.55
C PHE A 49 1.05 6.40 -8.07
N ALA A 50 0.77 7.41 -8.90
CA ALA A 50 -0.21 8.45 -8.57
C ALA A 50 -1.62 7.88 -8.38
N ASP A 51 -2.07 7.00 -9.27
CA ASP A 51 -3.38 6.34 -9.18
C ASP A 51 -3.45 5.43 -7.93
N THR A 52 -2.37 4.72 -7.62
CA THR A 52 -2.28 3.88 -6.40
C THR A 52 -2.32 4.74 -5.12
N ALA A 53 -1.56 5.84 -5.08
CA ALA A 53 -1.56 6.76 -3.94
C ALA A 53 -2.90 7.47 -3.76
N LYS A 54 -3.63 7.73 -4.86
CA LYS A 54 -4.98 8.29 -4.81
C LYS A 54 -5.97 7.33 -4.15
N ALA A 55 -5.88 6.03 -4.44
CA ALA A 55 -6.72 5.01 -3.80
C ALA A 55 -6.45 4.88 -2.28
N LEU A 56 -5.32 5.37 -1.79
CA LEU A 56 -4.95 5.38 -0.37
C LEU A 56 -5.33 6.67 0.36
N GLN A 57 -5.99 7.63 -0.29
CA GLN A 57 -6.39 8.86 0.39
C GLN A 57 -7.37 8.57 1.53
N GLY A 58 -7.07 9.09 2.72
CA GLY A 58 -7.88 8.89 3.93
C GLY A 58 -7.48 7.67 4.77
N THR A 59 -6.53 6.84 4.33
CA THR A 59 -5.96 5.78 5.18
C THR A 59 -4.94 6.36 6.14
N HIS A 60 -4.92 5.85 7.37
CA HIS A 60 -3.97 6.28 8.39
C HIS A 60 -2.76 5.35 8.49
N GLU A 61 -2.94 4.07 8.17
CA GLU A 61 -1.90 3.07 8.25
C GLU A 61 -1.96 2.14 7.04
N VAL A 62 -0.83 2.02 6.36
CA VAL A 62 -0.69 1.28 5.10
C VAL A 62 0.44 0.27 5.19
N LEU A 63 0.11 -1.00 4.98
CA LEU A 63 1.09 -2.07 4.81
C LEU A 63 1.36 -2.31 3.33
N LEU A 64 2.60 -2.13 2.88
CA LEU A 64 2.98 -2.46 1.51
C LEU A 64 3.39 -3.92 1.40
N CYS A 65 3.01 -4.57 0.32
CA CYS A 65 3.25 -5.97 0.01
C CYS A 65 3.64 -6.11 -1.46
N GLY A 66 4.40 -7.13 -1.81
CA GLY A 66 4.64 -7.48 -3.21
C GLY A 66 6.03 -8.02 -3.50
N PRO A 67 6.22 -8.61 -4.69
CA PRO A 67 7.51 -9.14 -5.10
C PRO A 67 8.47 -8.03 -5.54
N GLY A 68 9.76 -8.32 -5.49
CA GLY A 68 10.80 -7.45 -6.05
C GLY A 68 10.89 -6.07 -5.40
N LEU A 69 11.09 -5.04 -6.23
CA LEU A 69 11.41 -3.66 -5.80
C LEU A 69 10.24 -2.67 -5.97
N ALA A 70 9.11 -3.07 -6.55
CA ALA A 70 8.00 -2.18 -6.85
C ALA A 70 7.50 -1.41 -5.62
N ARG A 71 7.33 -2.11 -4.48
CA ARG A 71 6.94 -1.50 -3.20
C ARG A 71 7.91 -0.45 -2.68
N ASN A 72 9.21 -0.64 -2.91
CA ASN A 72 10.25 0.32 -2.49
C ASN A 72 10.23 1.54 -3.42
N GLN A 73 10.11 1.32 -4.73
CA GLN A 73 10.00 2.41 -5.71
C GLN A 73 8.75 3.26 -5.47
N PHE A 74 7.62 2.64 -5.12
CA PHE A 74 6.41 3.35 -4.74
C PHE A 74 6.60 4.18 -3.47
N ARG A 75 7.26 3.61 -2.44
CA ARG A 75 7.59 4.34 -1.20
C ARG A 75 8.47 5.56 -1.50
N ASP A 76 9.53 5.39 -2.28
CA ASP A 76 10.43 6.46 -2.67
C ASP A 76 9.69 7.54 -3.48
N TRP A 77 8.80 7.14 -4.38
CA TRP A 77 7.94 8.07 -5.13
C TRP A 77 6.98 8.84 -4.20
N CYS A 78 6.32 8.16 -3.24
CA CYS A 78 5.43 8.81 -2.28
C CYS A 78 6.17 9.86 -1.44
N SER A 79 7.41 9.59 -1.01
CA SER A 79 8.19 10.57 -0.25
C SER A 79 8.42 11.89 -0.99
N LYS A 80 8.40 11.86 -2.33
CA LYS A 80 8.61 13.03 -3.20
C LYS A 80 7.31 13.69 -3.66
N HIS A 81 6.25 12.90 -3.83
CA HIS A 81 5.01 13.36 -4.49
C HIS A 81 3.78 13.37 -3.58
N ASN A 82 3.77 12.57 -2.51
CA ASN A 82 2.62 12.43 -1.63
C ASN A 82 3.05 12.13 -0.18
N ALA A 83 3.41 13.20 0.55
CA ALA A 83 3.87 13.12 1.93
C ALA A 83 2.85 12.47 2.88
N ALA A 84 1.54 12.65 2.63
CA ALA A 84 0.49 12.05 3.44
C ALA A 84 0.50 10.51 3.36
N VAL A 85 0.57 9.97 2.13
CA VAL A 85 0.67 8.51 1.94
C VAL A 85 2.02 8.01 2.46
N SER A 86 3.11 8.75 2.22
CA SER A 86 4.43 8.38 2.74
C SER A 86 4.46 8.28 4.27
N ALA A 87 3.73 9.14 4.97
CA ALA A 87 3.63 9.10 6.44
C ALA A 87 2.71 7.97 6.94
N ALA A 88 1.72 7.57 6.15
CA ALA A 88 0.82 6.47 6.49
C ALA A 88 1.43 5.08 6.25
N VAL A 89 2.46 4.96 5.41
CA VAL A 89 3.14 3.68 5.18
C VAL A 89 3.92 3.25 6.43
N VAL A 90 3.42 2.22 7.11
CA VAL A 90 4.04 1.72 8.34
C VAL A 90 5.20 0.77 8.04
N ASP A 91 5.06 -0.08 7.03
CA ASP A 91 6.05 -1.11 6.71
C ASP A 91 5.88 -1.69 5.30
N SER A 92 6.81 -2.53 4.89
CA SER A 92 6.79 -3.26 3.63
C SER A 92 7.21 -4.72 3.82
N VAL A 93 6.39 -5.64 3.32
CA VAL A 93 6.61 -7.09 3.42
C VAL A 93 6.76 -7.68 2.02
N ALA A 94 7.73 -8.58 1.83
CA ALA A 94 7.82 -9.33 0.59
C ALA A 94 6.71 -10.40 0.54
N ALA A 95 5.93 -10.41 -0.54
CA ALA A 95 4.86 -11.37 -0.75
C ALA A 95 4.75 -11.66 -2.25
N ASP A 96 4.74 -12.92 -2.64
CA ASP A 96 4.75 -13.30 -4.06
C ASP A 96 3.36 -13.06 -4.70
N HIS A 97 2.37 -13.93 -4.46
CA HIS A 97 1.01 -13.77 -5.00
C HIS A 97 -0.07 -14.18 -3.99
N PRO A 98 -0.25 -13.44 -2.88
CA PRO A 98 -1.38 -13.65 -1.98
C PRO A 98 -2.69 -13.22 -2.64
N THR A 99 -3.77 -13.93 -2.32
CA THR A 99 -5.14 -13.46 -2.58
C THR A 99 -5.48 -12.24 -1.72
N ASP A 100 -6.47 -11.45 -2.13
CA ASP A 100 -6.91 -10.26 -1.38
C ASP A 100 -7.31 -10.61 0.07
N ALA A 101 -7.94 -11.77 0.29
CA ALA A 101 -8.27 -12.25 1.64
C ALA A 101 -7.03 -12.59 2.48
N GLN A 102 -5.98 -13.16 1.86
CA GLN A 102 -4.71 -13.44 2.53
C GLN A 102 -3.96 -12.16 2.88
N LEU A 103 -4.02 -11.14 2.01
CA LEU A 103 -3.46 -9.81 2.30
C LEU A 103 -4.11 -9.19 3.52
N VAL A 104 -5.44 -9.20 3.58
CA VAL A 104 -6.19 -8.65 4.73
C VAL A 104 -5.87 -9.44 6.00
N ALA A 105 -5.83 -10.77 5.94
CA ALA A 105 -5.49 -11.59 7.11
C ALA A 105 -4.09 -11.27 7.65
N MET A 106 -3.10 -11.15 6.76
CA MET A 106 -1.73 -10.77 7.12
C MET A 106 -1.67 -9.36 7.70
N ALA A 107 -2.34 -8.39 7.07
CA ALA A 107 -2.38 -7.01 7.51
C ALA A 107 -3.05 -6.87 8.89
N ARG A 108 -4.15 -7.57 9.15
CA ARG A 108 -4.79 -7.60 10.48
C ARG A 108 -3.86 -8.14 11.57
N GLN A 109 -3.10 -9.19 11.28
CA GLN A 109 -2.11 -9.71 12.22
C GLN A 109 -0.95 -8.73 12.43
N TYR A 110 -0.52 -8.04 11.38
CA TYR A 110 0.51 -7.02 11.44
C TYR A 110 0.08 -5.84 12.32
N PHE A 111 -1.04 -5.19 11.98
CA PHE A 111 -1.53 -4.01 12.70
C PHE A 111 -1.83 -4.32 14.17
N LYS A 112 -2.42 -5.48 14.48
CA LYS A 112 -2.62 -5.88 15.88
C LYS A 112 -1.31 -5.96 16.67
N LYS A 113 -0.21 -6.42 16.04
CA LYS A 113 1.11 -6.44 16.68
C LYS A 113 1.69 -5.03 16.77
N PHE A 114 1.56 -4.24 15.72
CA PHE A 114 2.04 -2.87 15.65
C PHE A 114 1.39 -1.98 16.71
N ASP A 115 0.06 -2.03 16.84
CA ASP A 115 -0.71 -1.33 17.86
C ASP A 115 -0.27 -1.72 19.28
N ASN A 116 -0.05 -3.01 19.53
CA ASN A 116 0.42 -3.50 20.82
C ASN A 116 1.84 -2.98 21.15
N MET A 117 2.72 -2.84 20.15
CA MET A 117 4.06 -2.29 20.33
C MET A 117 4.02 -0.76 20.52
N ALA A 118 3.15 -0.06 19.80
CA ALA A 118 2.97 1.38 19.94
C ALA A 118 2.31 1.77 21.29
N ALA A 119 1.52 0.88 21.87
CA ALA A 119 0.85 1.09 23.15
C ALA A 119 1.70 0.77 24.39
N ASP A 120 2.89 0.18 24.24
CA ASP A 120 3.81 -0.10 25.35
C ASP A 120 4.71 1.12 25.66
N PRO A 121 4.45 1.89 26.73
CA PRO A 121 5.22 3.09 27.05
C PRO A 121 6.57 2.79 27.71
N SER A 122 6.93 1.52 27.93
CA SER A 122 8.19 1.14 28.58
C SER A 122 9.42 1.19 27.65
N LEU A 123 9.22 1.53 26.37
CA LEU A 123 10.28 1.68 25.35
C LEU A 123 10.55 3.14 24.93
N SER A 124 10.00 4.13 25.64
CA SER A 124 10.26 5.57 25.42
C SER A 124 11.27 6.17 26.41
#